data_AF-A0AAE1BWW8-F1
#
_entry.id   AF-A0AAE1BWW8-F1
#
_cell.length_a   1.000
_cell.length_b   1.000
_cell.length_c   1.000
_cell.angle_alpha   90.00
_cell.angle_beta   90.00
_cell.angle_gamma   90.00
#
_symmetry.space_group_name_H-M   'P 1'
#
loop_
_entity.id
_entity.type
_entity.pdbx_description
1 polymer ?
#
loop_
_entity_poly.entity_id
_entity_poly.type
_entity_poly.pdbx_seq_one_letter_code
_entity_poly.pdbx_strand_id
1 'polypeptide(L)'
;MSVCNSLFVQPVFTLQSAEKAAKLESKMARILTLVVMVALVALVAGQRKCNPNDVCTLEYNPVCGSDGITYGNPCALRIVKRCLNPQIRLDCYGECPCDP
;
A
#
# COMPACT_ATOMS: atom_id res chain seq x y z
N MET A 1 37.21 -35.90 -51.94
CA MET A 1 35.86 -35.60 -51.40
C MET A 1 35.95 -35.50 -49.88
N SER A 2 35.97 -34.28 -49.34
CA SER A 2 35.34 -33.87 -48.07
C SER A 2 35.77 -32.44 -47.75
N VAL A 3 34.84 -31.69 -47.15
CA VAL A 3 34.92 -30.35 -46.52
C VAL A 3 35.16 -29.16 -47.47
N CYS A 4 34.51 -28.00 -47.36
CA CYS A 4 33.62 -27.40 -46.36
C CYS A 4 32.63 -26.47 -47.11
N ASN A 5 31.33 -26.54 -46.80
CA ASN A 5 30.32 -25.66 -47.39
C ASN A 5 30.14 -24.40 -46.53
N SER A 6 30.32 -23.23 -47.15
CA SER A 6 29.85 -21.94 -46.64
C SER A 6 28.32 -21.96 -46.57
N LEU A 7 27.73 -21.61 -45.42
CA LEU A 7 26.51 -20.81 -45.43
C LEU A 7 26.44 -19.96 -44.16
N PHE A 8 26.76 -18.69 -44.38
CA PHE A 8 26.40 -17.54 -43.58
C PHE A 8 24.88 -17.53 -43.37
N VAL A 9 24.44 -17.27 -42.13
CA VAL A 9 23.22 -16.56 -41.68
C VAL A 9 22.72 -17.21 -40.37
N GLN A 10 22.84 -16.45 -39.28
CA GLN A 10 22.14 -16.75 -38.02
C GLN A 10 20.62 -16.64 -38.23
N PRO A 11 19.85 -17.37 -37.42
CA PRO A 11 18.87 -16.67 -36.61
C PRO A 11 18.87 -17.12 -35.15
N VAL A 12 18.94 -16.10 -34.29
CA VAL A 12 17.99 -15.87 -33.20
C VAL A 12 17.86 -16.99 -32.17
N PHE A 13 18.54 -16.78 -31.04
CA PHE A 13 17.92 -16.77 -29.72
C PHE A 13 16.77 -17.76 -29.55
N THR A 14 17.11 -18.92 -29.01
CA THR A 14 16.16 -19.87 -28.43
C THR A 14 15.34 -19.20 -27.33
N LEU A 15 14.23 -18.58 -27.73
CA LEU A 15 13.03 -18.23 -26.94
C LEU A 15 12.33 -19.48 -26.36
N GLN A 16 13.10 -20.48 -25.96
CA GLN A 16 12.61 -21.80 -25.51
C GLN A 16 13.11 -22.17 -24.10
N SER A 17 13.91 -21.31 -23.45
CA SER A 17 14.27 -21.47 -22.04
C SER A 17 13.32 -20.77 -21.05
N ALA A 18 12.40 -19.92 -21.53
CA ALA A 18 11.48 -19.18 -20.67
C ALA A 18 10.19 -19.96 -20.31
N GLU A 19 9.82 -20.99 -21.08
CA GLU A 19 8.52 -21.65 -20.92
C GLU A 19 8.55 -22.88 -19.98
N LYS A 20 9.72 -23.38 -19.60
CA LYS A 20 9.87 -24.52 -18.66
C LYS A 20 10.24 -24.12 -17.22
N ALA A 21 10.07 -22.85 -16.86
CA ALA A 21 10.13 -22.39 -15.46
C ALA A 21 8.75 -22.03 -14.87
N ALA A 22 7.66 -22.22 -15.63
CA ALA A 22 6.29 -21.89 -15.21
C ALA A 22 5.46 -23.12 -14.78
N LYS A 23 6.10 -24.28 -14.56
CA LYS A 23 5.40 -25.50 -14.12
C LYS A 23 6.11 -26.16 -12.93
N LEU A 24 6.03 -25.49 -11.78
CA LEU A 24 6.22 -26.12 -10.48
C LEU A 24 4.89 -26.07 -9.70
N GLU A 25 4.04 -27.02 -10.10
CA GLU A 25 2.93 -27.69 -9.39
C GLU A 25 2.17 -26.93 -8.28
N SER A 26 1.03 -26.37 -8.71
CA SER A 26 -0.25 -26.04 -8.03
C SER A 26 -0.22 -25.36 -6.65
N LYS A 27 0.45 -25.93 -5.64
CA LYS A 27 0.58 -25.33 -4.30
C LYS A 27 1.58 -24.19 -4.32
N MET A 28 2.71 -24.38 -4.99
CA MET A 28 3.73 -23.36 -5.08
C MET A 28 3.25 -22.19 -5.96
N ALA A 29 2.41 -22.41 -6.97
CA ALA A 29 1.78 -21.33 -7.74
C ALA A 29 0.85 -20.46 -6.88
N ARG A 30 0.00 -21.04 -6.02
CA ARG A 30 -0.84 -20.27 -5.07
C ARG A 30 0.02 -19.52 -4.05
N ILE A 31 1.01 -20.19 -3.46
CA ILE A 31 1.95 -19.58 -2.51
C ILE A 31 2.73 -18.45 -3.20
N LEU A 32 3.23 -18.67 -4.41
CA LEU A 32 3.95 -17.67 -5.21
C LEU A 32 3.04 -16.51 -5.59
N THR A 33 1.78 -16.77 -5.95
CA THR A 33 0.80 -15.72 -6.23
C THR A 33 0.49 -14.91 -4.98
N LEU A 34 0.31 -15.55 -3.82
CA LEU A 34 0.12 -14.85 -2.54
C LEU A 34 1.35 -14.06 -2.13
N VAL A 35 2.56 -14.61 -2.29
CA VAL A 35 3.83 -13.93 -1.99
C VAL A 35 4.04 -12.73 -2.91
N VAL A 36 3.77 -12.87 -4.21
CA VAL A 36 3.81 -11.77 -5.18
C VAL A 36 2.75 -10.73 -4.85
N MET A 37 1.51 -11.12 -4.52
CA MET A 37 0.44 -10.20 -4.13
C MET A 37 0.78 -9.47 -2.83
N VAL A 38 1.30 -10.16 -1.81
CA VAL A 38 1.76 -9.55 -0.56
C VAL A 38 2.94 -8.63 -0.80
N ALA A 39 3.90 -8.99 -1.66
CA ALA A 39 5.01 -8.13 -2.04
C ALA A 39 4.52 -6.88 -2.78
N LEU A 40 3.62 -7.02 -3.76
CA LEU A 40 2.99 -5.89 -4.46
C LEU A 40 2.21 -5.00 -3.49
N VAL A 41 1.44 -5.59 -2.58
CA VAL A 41 0.68 -4.87 -1.53
C VAL A 41 1.63 -4.15 -0.57
N ALA A 42 2.71 -4.78 -0.13
CA ALA A 42 3.71 -4.18 0.75
C ALA A 42 4.47 -3.04 0.05
N LEU A 43 4.73 -3.16 -1.25
CA LEU A 43 5.36 -2.11 -2.05
C LEU A 43 4.44 -0.90 -2.27
N VAL A 44 3.12 -1.05 -2.18
CA VAL A 44 2.15 0.06 -2.26
C VAL A 44 1.57 0.49 -0.91
N ALA A 45 1.91 -0.18 0.19
CA ALA A 45 1.47 0.18 1.53
C ALA A 45 2.16 1.49 1.98
N GLY A 46 1.44 2.60 1.82
CA GLY A 46 1.94 3.94 2.11
C GLY A 46 2.31 4.14 3.58
N GLN A 47 3.52 4.64 3.83
CA GLN A 47 3.96 5.03 5.16
C GLN A 47 3.27 6.33 5.60
N ARG A 48 2.55 6.29 6.72
CA ARG A 48 1.95 7.49 7.31
C ARG A 48 3.04 8.29 8.03
N LYS A 49 3.44 9.41 7.44
CA LYS A 49 4.40 10.34 8.04
C LYS A 49 3.65 11.45 8.78
N CYS A 50 4.00 11.65 10.04
CA CYS A 50 3.67 12.85 10.78
C CYS A 50 4.66 13.94 10.43
N ASN A 51 4.14 15.10 10.04
CA ASN A 51 4.99 16.27 9.91
C ASN A 51 5.11 16.94 11.28
N PRO A 52 6.31 17.17 11.84
CA PRO A 52 6.45 17.98 13.05
C PRO A 52 5.92 19.42 12.89
N ASN A 53 5.73 19.88 11.64
CA ASN A 53 5.11 21.16 11.32
C ASN A 53 3.58 21.08 11.15
N ASP A 54 2.94 19.93 11.39
CA ASP A 54 1.48 19.85 11.46
C ASP A 54 1.04 20.57 12.76
N VAL A 55 0.83 21.88 12.65
CA VAL A 55 0.34 22.75 13.72
C VAL A 55 -1.11 23.14 13.45
N CYS A 56 -1.91 23.19 14.51
CA CYS A 56 -3.28 23.69 14.46
C CYS A 56 -3.37 25.04 15.13
N THR A 57 -4.34 25.85 14.70
CA THR A 57 -4.74 27.02 15.48
C THR A 57 -5.26 26.59 16.85
N LEU A 58 -5.18 27.49 17.82
CA LEU A 58 -5.77 27.29 19.15
C LEU A 58 -7.24 27.72 19.20
N GLU A 59 -7.88 27.84 18.03
CA GLU A 59 -9.32 28.08 17.95
C GLU A 59 -10.05 26.88 18.54
N TYR A 60 -10.96 27.16 19.46
CA TYR A 60 -11.77 26.14 20.10
C TYR A 60 -13.07 25.97 19.30
N ASN A 61 -13.13 24.86 18.57
CA ASN A 61 -14.26 24.45 17.73
C ASN A 61 -14.42 22.93 17.88
N PRO A 62 -14.92 22.45 19.03
CA PRO A 62 -14.78 21.07 19.42
C PRO A 62 -15.43 20.11 18.44
N VAL A 63 -14.85 18.92 18.32
CA VAL A 63 -15.40 17.81 17.55
C VAL A 63 -15.26 16.50 18.31
N CYS A 64 -16.25 15.61 18.17
CA CYS A 64 -16.19 14.28 18.74
C CYS A 64 -15.59 13.29 17.73
N GLY A 65 -14.59 12.51 18.15
CA GLY A 65 -14.08 11.39 17.38
C GLY A 65 -14.89 10.13 17.59
N SER A 66 -14.81 9.19 16.63
CA SER A 66 -15.44 7.86 16.72
C SER A 66 -14.86 6.97 17.85
N ASP A 67 -13.82 7.46 18.53
CA ASP A 67 -13.23 6.90 19.75
C ASP A 67 -13.86 7.45 21.03
N GLY A 68 -14.86 8.34 20.92
CA GLY A 68 -15.54 8.97 22.06
C GLY A 68 -14.72 10.08 22.72
N ILE A 69 -13.66 10.57 22.07
CA ILE A 69 -12.79 11.64 22.57
C ILE A 69 -13.15 12.97 21.91
N THR A 70 -13.26 14.02 22.73
CA THR A 70 -13.41 15.40 22.25
C THR A 70 -12.06 15.96 21.82
N TYR A 71 -11.97 16.44 20.59
CA TYR A 71 -10.83 17.16 20.05
C TYR A 71 -11.15 18.65 20.00
N GLY A 72 -10.22 19.49 20.47
CA GLY A 72 -10.46 20.95 20.59
C GLY A 72 -10.74 21.66 19.27
N ASN A 73 -10.34 21.08 18.14
CA ASN A 73 -10.76 21.53 16.80
C ASN A 73 -10.67 20.41 15.74
N PRO A 74 -11.29 20.60 14.56
CA PRO A 74 -11.23 19.62 13.47
C PRO A 74 -9.80 19.38 12.95
N CYS A 75 -8.91 20.36 13.11
CA CYS A 75 -7.51 20.21 12.74
C CYS A 75 -6.82 19.20 13.66
N ALA A 76 -7.04 19.27 14.98
CA ALA A 76 -6.47 18.33 15.94
C ALA A 76 -6.91 16.88 15.67
N LEU A 77 -8.20 16.67 15.41
CA LEU A 77 -8.74 15.35 15.02
C LEU A 77 -8.08 14.84 13.73
N ARG A 78 -7.86 15.71 12.73
CA ARG A 78 -7.17 15.34 11.48
C ARG A 78 -5.71 14.94 11.70
N ILE A 79 -4.99 15.63 12.57
CA ILE A 79 -3.60 15.25 12.90
C ILE A 79 -3.61 13.87 13.52
N VAL A 80 -4.45 13.64 14.53
CA VAL A 80 -4.57 12.33 15.18
C VAL A 80 -4.95 11.25 14.17
N LYS A 81 -5.85 11.54 13.22
CA LYS A 81 -6.18 10.63 12.11
C LYS A 81 -4.98 10.28 11.26
N ARG A 82 -4.16 11.26 10.90
CA ARG A 82 -2.98 11.02 10.05
C ARG A 82 -1.90 10.25 10.80
N CYS A 83 -1.71 10.58 12.07
CA CYS A 83 -0.52 10.24 12.83
C CYS A 83 -0.65 9.05 13.76
N LEU A 84 -1.76 8.98 14.47
CA LEU A 84 -1.94 8.05 15.57
C LEU A 84 -2.96 6.98 15.18
N ASN A 85 -4.16 7.39 14.82
CA ASN A 85 -5.27 6.48 14.55
C ASN A 85 -5.94 6.77 13.19
N PRO A 86 -5.54 6.10 12.11
CA PRO A 86 -6.10 6.30 10.77
C PRO A 86 -7.57 5.90 10.60
N GLN A 87 -8.07 5.07 11.51
CA GLN A 87 -9.45 4.61 11.48
C GLN A 87 -10.38 5.58 12.20
N ILE A 88 -9.84 6.59 12.91
CA ILE A 88 -10.67 7.59 13.56
C ILE A 88 -11.49 8.36 12.53
N ARG A 89 -12.77 8.51 12.84
CA ARG A 89 -13.72 9.30 12.07
C ARG A 89 -14.24 10.43 12.95
N LEU A 90 -14.72 11.47 12.29
CA LEU A 90 -15.54 12.48 12.95
C LEU A 90 -16.90 11.82 13.25
N ASP A 91 -17.34 11.88 14.50
CA ASP A 91 -18.64 11.36 14.92
C ASP A 91 -19.70 12.47 14.92
N CYS A 92 -19.44 13.57 15.63
CA CYS A 92 -20.26 14.78 15.58
C CYS A 92 -19.42 16.06 15.73
N TYR A 93 -20.02 17.19 15.33
CA TYR A 93 -19.51 18.52 15.69
C TYR A 93 -19.97 18.86 17.11
N GLY A 94 -19.07 19.43 17.92
CA GLY A 94 -19.28 19.61 19.36
C GLY A 94 -18.44 18.66 20.20
N GLU A 95 -18.68 18.67 21.51
CA GLU A 95 -18.03 17.75 22.44
C GLU A 95 -18.72 16.38 22.45
N CYS A 96 -17.98 15.33 22.82
CA CYS A 96 -18.60 14.05 23.19
C CYS A 96 -19.25 14.15 24.58
N PRO A 97 -20.29 13.33 24.89
CA PRO A 97 -20.99 12.44 23.97
C PRO A 97 -21.83 13.23 22.96
N CYS A 98 -21.98 12.69 21.75
CA CYS A 98 -22.87 13.26 20.75
C CYS A 98 -24.33 13.15 21.22
N ASP A 99 -25.03 14.28 21.28
CA ASP A 99 -26.47 14.29 21.51
C ASP A 99 -27.18 13.70 20.27
N PRO A 100 -28.15 12.80 20.47
CA PRO A 100 -28.87 12.12 19.38
C PRO A 100 -29.84 13.02 18.60
#